data_AF-A0A9P5LYF4-F1
#
_entry.id   AF-A0A9P5LYF4-F1
#
_cell.length_a   1.000
_cell.length_b   1.000
_cell.length_c   1.000
_cell.angle_alpha   90.00
_cell.angle_beta   90.00
_cell.angle_gamma   90.00
#
_symmetry.space_group_name_H-M   'P 1'
#
loop_
_entity.id
_entity.type
_entity.pdbx_description
1 polymer ?
#
loop_
_entity_poly.entity_id
_entity_poly.type
_entity_poly.pdbx_seq_one_letter_code
_entity_poly.pdbx_strand_id
1 'polypeptide(L)'
;MGNKNARGNATQARPSAAFFAEIANKQKIASDAAKALAVMPFDMNTLPTHPAITILGDKEIGIRIVKDTGMTKLVEVLPQYEAHVTKMAIEIHTPTPHFEVREKVANRLEKMKTLYAIINKFRWAHLDVNMYLDTYNFPQMKLAAGLWGLSRKNWKLTYEIRGFEGDYVKVTDYSEFGRRLSGVYKTEFLEQPKLAEPKSAQQKLTQTQPK
;
A
#
# COMPACT_ATOMS: atom_id res chain seq x y z
N MET A 1 76.24 51.77 -14.93
CA MET A 1 75.13 50.87 -15.29
C MET A 1 75.21 49.63 -14.42
N GLY A 2 74.16 49.30 -13.67
CA GLY A 2 74.15 48.12 -12.79
C GLY A 2 72.74 47.88 -12.25
N ASN A 3 71.97 47.11 -13.02
CA ASN A 3 70.55 46.82 -12.83
C ASN A 3 70.32 45.95 -11.57
N LYS A 4 69.46 46.38 -10.65
CA LYS A 4 69.08 45.61 -9.44
C LYS A 4 67.80 44.83 -9.72
N ASN A 5 67.93 43.50 -9.76
CA ASN A 5 66.82 42.57 -9.93
C ASN A 5 65.94 42.53 -8.67
N ALA A 6 64.75 43.10 -8.74
CA ALA A 6 63.69 42.87 -7.76
C ALA A 6 62.98 41.55 -8.10
N ARG A 7 63.40 40.45 -7.47
CA ARG A 7 62.62 39.19 -7.47
C ARG A 7 61.47 39.35 -6.46
N GLY A 8 60.26 39.52 -6.98
CA GLY A 8 59.04 39.59 -6.20
C GLY A 8 58.75 38.28 -5.47
N ASN A 9 58.44 38.39 -4.18
CA ASN A 9 57.85 37.31 -3.40
C ASN A 9 56.34 37.60 -3.35
N ALA A 10 55.58 37.05 -4.30
CA ALA A 10 54.12 37.04 -4.21
C ALA A 10 53.73 35.99 -3.18
N THR A 11 53.64 36.39 -1.92
CA THR A 11 52.97 35.61 -0.87
C THR A 11 51.51 35.42 -1.29
N GLN A 12 51.19 34.28 -1.91
CA GLN A 12 49.82 33.82 -2.02
C GLN A 12 49.29 33.67 -0.60
N ALA A 13 48.50 34.66 -0.17
CA ALA A 13 47.87 34.67 1.14
C ALA A 13 46.98 33.43 1.23
N ARG A 14 47.38 32.50 2.11
CA ARG A 14 46.61 31.31 2.41
C ARG A 14 45.25 31.75 2.96
N PRO A 15 44.12 31.34 2.36
CA PRO A 15 42.80 31.75 2.82
C PRO A 15 42.61 31.39 4.30
N SER A 16 42.06 32.34 5.07
CA SER A 16 41.90 32.21 6.52
C SER A 16 40.80 31.21 6.86
N ALA A 17 40.85 30.63 8.06
CA ALA A 17 39.79 29.75 8.56
C ALA A 17 38.40 30.43 8.56
N ALA A 18 38.37 31.75 8.73
CA ALA A 18 37.13 32.54 8.66
C ALA A 18 36.50 32.53 7.25
N PHE A 19 37.33 32.56 6.20
CA PHE A 19 36.85 32.48 4.81
C PHE A 19 36.20 31.11 4.52
N PHE A 20 36.79 30.03 5.00
CA PHE A 20 36.21 28.69 4.87
C PHE A 20 34.90 28.53 5.69
N ALA A 21 34.84 29.12 6.89
CA ALA A 21 33.62 29.10 7.71
C ALA A 21 32.47 29.88 7.04
N GLU A 22 32.78 31.01 6.38
CA GLU A 22 31.78 31.79 5.64
C GLU A 22 31.24 31.02 4.42
N ILE A 23 32.10 30.33 3.68
CA ILE A 23 31.67 29.48 2.54
C ILE A 23 30.80 28.33 3.03
N ALA A 24 31.18 27.65 4.13
CA ALA A 24 30.39 26.56 4.69
C ALA A 24 29.00 27.03 5.17
N ASN A 25 28.92 28.23 5.77
CA ASN A 25 27.64 28.82 6.15
C ASN A 25 26.79 29.20 4.93
N LYS A 26 27.37 29.81 3.89
CA LYS A 26 26.65 30.12 2.64
C LYS A 26 26.13 28.86 1.95
N GLN A 27 26.92 27.78 1.94
CA GLN A 27 26.49 26.49 1.39
C GLN A 27 25.37 25.85 2.22
N LYS A 28 25.43 25.93 3.56
CA LYS A 28 24.32 25.49 4.43
C LYS A 28 23.05 26.28 4.17
N ILE A 29 23.14 27.62 4.12
CA ILE A 29 22.00 28.50 3.86
C ILE A 29 21.39 28.22 2.47
N ALA A 30 22.22 28.02 1.44
CA ALA A 30 21.75 27.65 0.10
C ALA A 30 21.12 26.25 0.06
N SER A 31 21.68 25.27 0.78
CA SER A 31 21.08 23.94 0.98
C SER A 31 19.73 24.03 1.66
N ASP A 32 19.62 24.85 2.71
CA ASP A 32 18.41 24.95 3.51
C ASP A 32 17.33 25.77 2.79
N ALA A 33 17.72 26.78 2.01
CA ALA A 33 16.83 27.49 1.10
C ALA A 33 16.35 26.59 -0.06
N ALA A 34 17.21 25.74 -0.62
CA ALA A 34 16.81 24.75 -1.63
C ALA A 34 15.89 23.68 -1.04
N LYS A 35 16.12 23.24 0.20
CA LYS A 35 15.19 22.36 0.94
C LYS A 35 13.87 23.05 1.21
N ALA A 36 13.85 24.33 1.56
CA ALA A 36 12.63 25.10 1.79
C ALA A 36 11.81 25.33 0.50
N LEU A 37 12.48 25.60 -0.63
CA LEU A 37 11.84 25.73 -1.94
C LEU A 37 11.35 24.38 -2.51
N ALA A 38 11.95 23.26 -2.09
CA ALA A 38 11.47 21.91 -2.40
C ALA A 38 10.21 21.50 -1.61
N VAL A 39 9.72 22.34 -0.69
CA VAL A 39 8.47 22.13 0.07
C VAL A 39 7.33 22.96 -0.53
N MET A 40 7.22 22.98 -1.86
CA MET A 40 5.91 23.23 -2.48
C MET A 40 5.14 21.91 -2.37
N PRO A 41 4.07 21.82 -1.55
CA PRO A 41 3.29 20.60 -1.45
C PRO A 41 2.69 20.29 -2.83
N PHE A 42 2.95 19.08 -3.32
CA PHE A 42 2.36 18.62 -4.57
C PHE A 42 0.83 18.58 -4.41
N ASP A 43 0.11 19.22 -5.33
CA ASP A 43 -1.35 19.20 -5.31
C ASP A 43 -1.87 17.86 -5.83
N MET A 44 -2.29 17.00 -4.91
CA MET A 44 -2.84 15.67 -5.22
C MET A 44 -4.18 15.73 -5.99
N ASN A 45 -4.85 16.89 -6.05
CA ASN A 45 -6.07 17.06 -6.85
C ASN A 45 -5.80 17.03 -8.36
N THR A 46 -4.53 17.13 -8.77
CA THR A 46 -4.12 17.02 -10.18
C THR A 46 -4.06 15.56 -10.67
N LEU A 47 -4.11 14.58 -9.75
CA LEU A 47 -4.07 13.16 -10.08
C LEU A 47 -5.44 12.64 -10.54
N PRO A 48 -5.50 11.54 -11.31
CA PRO A 48 -6.77 10.97 -11.76
C PRO A 48 -7.66 10.53 -10.61
N THR A 49 -8.87 11.08 -10.62
CA THR A 49 -9.86 10.84 -9.57
C THR A 49 -10.54 9.49 -9.73
N HIS A 50 -10.87 8.85 -8.60
CA HIS A 50 -11.73 7.67 -8.57
C HIS A 50 -12.72 7.79 -7.40
N PRO A 51 -14.00 7.38 -7.54
CA PRO A 51 -15.02 7.56 -6.49
C PRO A 51 -14.70 6.90 -5.15
N ALA A 52 -13.86 5.87 -5.16
CA ALA A 52 -13.39 5.21 -3.95
C ALA A 52 -12.19 5.89 -3.28
N ILE A 53 -11.51 6.84 -3.94
CA ILE A 53 -10.34 7.53 -3.39
C ILE A 53 -10.77 8.91 -2.89
N THR A 54 -10.46 9.20 -1.64
CA THR A 54 -10.66 10.52 -1.02
C THR A 54 -9.31 11.06 -0.57
N ILE A 55 -9.02 12.31 -0.88
CA ILE A 55 -7.83 13.00 -0.35
C ILE A 55 -8.19 13.52 1.04
N LEU A 56 -7.49 13.06 2.07
CA LEU A 56 -7.81 13.38 3.48
C LEU A 56 -6.93 14.50 4.04
N GLY A 57 -5.73 14.69 3.50
CA GLY A 57 -4.77 15.69 3.97
C GLY A 57 -3.49 15.70 3.14
N ASP A 58 -2.42 16.28 3.67
CA ASP A 58 -1.11 16.28 3.01
C ASP A 58 -0.56 14.86 2.93
N LYS A 59 -0.31 14.37 1.72
CA LYS A 59 0.21 13.03 1.42
C LYS A 59 -0.62 11.89 2.01
N GLU A 60 -1.92 12.12 2.23
CA GLU A 60 -2.83 11.17 2.88
C GLU A 60 -4.07 10.94 2.03
N ILE A 61 -4.37 9.65 1.77
CA ILE A 61 -5.57 9.23 1.05
C ILE A 61 -6.37 8.19 1.83
N GLY A 62 -7.69 8.23 1.66
CA GLY A 62 -8.62 7.20 2.06
C GLY A 62 -9.10 6.41 0.85
N ILE A 63 -9.23 5.08 0.98
CA ILE A 63 -9.77 4.19 -0.05
C ILE A 63 -10.96 3.46 0.53
N ARG A 64 -12.16 3.67 -0.03
CA ARG A 64 -13.39 3.00 0.40
C ARG A 64 -13.86 1.96 -0.61
N ILE A 65 -13.76 0.70 -0.24
CA ILE A 65 -14.12 -0.46 -1.05
C ILE A 65 -15.48 -0.98 -0.60
N VAL A 66 -16.50 -0.80 -1.43
CA VAL A 66 -17.86 -1.32 -1.24
C VAL A 66 -18.16 -2.41 -2.28
N LYS A 67 -19.35 -3.01 -2.20
CA LYS A 67 -19.82 -4.06 -3.12
C LYS A 67 -19.57 -3.76 -4.60
N ASP A 68 -19.92 -2.54 -5.02
CA ASP A 68 -19.94 -2.09 -6.42
C ASP A 68 -18.79 -1.13 -6.76
N THR A 69 -17.70 -1.15 -5.97
CA THR A 69 -16.51 -0.37 -6.28
C THR A 69 -15.93 -0.80 -7.63
N GLY A 70 -15.65 0.17 -8.50
CA GLY A 70 -15.01 -0.01 -9.79
C GLY A 70 -13.54 -0.44 -9.69
N MET A 71 -13.28 -1.62 -9.12
CA MET A 71 -11.94 -2.10 -8.75
C MET A 71 -10.93 -2.07 -9.90
N THR A 72 -11.36 -2.31 -11.14
CA THR A 72 -10.47 -2.24 -12.32
C THR A 72 -9.90 -0.83 -12.48
N LYS A 73 -10.76 0.20 -12.47
CA LYS A 73 -10.32 1.60 -12.56
C LYS A 73 -9.51 2.00 -11.33
N LEU A 74 -9.90 1.55 -10.14
CA LEU A 74 -9.15 1.83 -8.91
C LEU A 74 -7.70 1.35 -9.00
N VAL A 75 -7.49 0.11 -9.46
CA VAL A 75 -6.18 -0.51 -9.63
C VAL A 75 -5.36 0.20 -10.74
N GLU A 76 -6.01 0.78 -11.74
CA GLU A 76 -5.36 1.57 -12.80
C GLU A 76 -4.89 2.96 -12.32
N VAL A 77 -5.69 3.65 -11.50
CA VAL A 77 -5.36 5.01 -11.05
C VAL A 77 -4.43 5.04 -9.83
N LEU A 78 -4.55 4.05 -8.93
CA LEU A 78 -3.86 4.07 -7.64
C LEU A 78 -2.33 4.22 -7.76
N PRO A 79 -1.62 3.56 -8.71
CA PRO A 79 -0.18 3.73 -8.85
C PRO A 79 0.30 5.18 -9.04
N GLN A 80 -0.56 6.07 -9.57
CA GLN A 80 -0.20 7.47 -9.77
C GLN A 80 -0.05 8.25 -8.46
N TYR A 81 -0.59 7.72 -7.36
CA TYR A 81 -0.45 8.27 -6.02
C TYR A 81 0.84 7.82 -5.31
N GLU A 82 1.57 6.83 -5.83
CA GLU A 82 2.70 6.15 -5.17
C GLU A 82 3.80 7.13 -4.72
N ALA A 83 4.14 8.12 -5.57
CA ALA A 83 5.21 9.06 -5.31
C ALA A 83 4.85 10.14 -4.26
N HIS A 84 3.56 10.34 -4.00
CA HIS A 84 3.05 11.47 -3.24
C HIS A 84 2.45 11.05 -1.89
N VAL A 85 1.98 9.82 -1.76
CA VAL A 85 1.28 9.35 -0.58
C VAL A 85 2.21 8.69 0.43
N THR A 86 2.11 9.14 1.68
CA THR A 86 2.83 8.55 2.82
C THR A 86 1.88 7.98 3.88
N LYS A 87 0.60 8.33 3.86
CA LYS A 87 -0.41 7.76 4.77
C LYS A 87 -1.61 7.26 3.98
N MET A 88 -2.12 6.09 4.34
CA MET A 88 -3.26 5.50 3.65
C MET A 88 -4.23 4.88 4.65
N ALA A 89 -5.50 5.21 4.50
CA ALA A 89 -6.60 4.54 5.20
C ALA A 89 -7.41 3.71 4.19
N ILE A 90 -7.72 2.45 4.50
CA ILE A 90 -8.53 1.57 3.65
C ILE A 90 -9.73 1.08 4.44
N GLU A 91 -10.93 1.35 3.92
CA GLU A 91 -12.19 0.86 4.47
C GLU A 91 -12.79 -0.18 3.54
N ILE A 92 -13.06 -1.38 4.07
CA ILE A 92 -13.62 -2.50 3.30
C ILE A 92 -15.02 -2.81 3.82
N HIS A 93 -16.04 -2.56 3.00
CA HIS A 93 -17.45 -2.82 3.24
C HIS A 93 -18.01 -3.76 2.17
N THR A 94 -17.63 -5.03 2.24
CA THR A 94 -18.09 -6.04 1.27
C THR A 94 -19.16 -6.92 1.88
N PRO A 95 -20.22 -7.30 1.14
CA PRO A 95 -21.24 -8.23 1.64
C PRO A 95 -20.64 -9.58 2.04
N THR A 96 -21.38 -10.34 2.84
CA THR A 96 -20.99 -11.72 3.16
C THR A 96 -20.96 -12.58 1.89
N PRO A 97 -19.88 -13.33 1.61
CA PRO A 97 -19.69 -14.07 0.36
C PRO A 97 -20.86 -14.98 -0.06
N HIS A 98 -21.58 -15.56 0.90
CA HIS A 98 -22.71 -16.44 0.62
C HIS A 98 -23.95 -15.71 0.07
N PHE A 99 -24.03 -14.40 0.18
CA PHE A 99 -25.08 -13.57 -0.44
C PHE A 99 -24.71 -13.12 -1.87
N GLU A 100 -23.54 -13.54 -2.38
CA GLU A 100 -23.04 -13.13 -3.69
C GLU A 100 -22.73 -14.33 -4.58
N VAL A 101 -22.82 -14.11 -5.90
CA VAL A 101 -22.42 -15.11 -6.88
C VAL A 101 -20.93 -15.38 -6.75
N ARG A 102 -20.53 -16.66 -6.73
CA ARG A 102 -19.15 -17.11 -6.50
C ARG A 102 -18.12 -16.40 -7.39
N GLU A 103 -18.44 -16.19 -8.66
CA GLU A 103 -17.58 -15.49 -9.61
C GLU A 103 -17.29 -14.04 -9.21
N LYS A 104 -18.28 -13.33 -8.65
CA LYS A 104 -18.10 -11.96 -8.17
C LYS A 104 -17.16 -11.92 -6.97
N VAL A 105 -17.30 -12.86 -6.04
CA VAL A 105 -16.41 -13.00 -4.87
C VAL A 105 -14.98 -13.31 -5.31
N ALA A 106 -14.81 -14.25 -6.25
CA ALA A 106 -13.50 -14.62 -6.77
C ALA A 106 -12.83 -13.46 -7.53
N ASN A 107 -13.56 -12.78 -8.41
CA ASN A 107 -13.06 -11.60 -9.12
C ASN A 107 -12.64 -10.50 -8.13
N ARG A 108 -13.46 -10.22 -7.12
CA ARG A 108 -13.10 -9.25 -6.07
C ARG A 108 -11.81 -9.64 -5.36
N LEU A 109 -11.64 -10.90 -4.98
CA LEU A 109 -10.42 -11.38 -4.35
C LEU A 109 -9.18 -11.16 -5.25
N GLU A 110 -9.27 -11.49 -6.55
CA GLU A 110 -8.19 -11.25 -7.50
C GLU A 110 -7.84 -9.76 -7.64
N LYS A 111 -8.86 -8.89 -7.71
CA LYS A 111 -8.62 -7.43 -7.72
C LYS A 111 -8.01 -6.92 -6.42
N MET A 112 -8.39 -7.48 -5.27
CA MET A 112 -7.76 -7.16 -3.98
C MET A 112 -6.29 -7.59 -3.95
N LYS A 113 -5.94 -8.77 -4.51
CA LYS A 113 -4.53 -9.17 -4.65
C LYS A 113 -3.73 -8.14 -5.44
N THR A 114 -4.27 -7.69 -6.58
CA THR A 114 -3.61 -6.65 -7.39
C THR A 114 -3.49 -5.33 -6.62
N LEU A 115 -4.54 -4.94 -5.89
CA LEU A 115 -4.54 -3.75 -5.04
C LEU A 115 -3.41 -3.79 -4.00
N TYR A 116 -3.27 -4.90 -3.25
CA TYR A 116 -2.19 -5.05 -2.27
C TYR A 116 -0.81 -5.07 -2.91
N ALA A 117 -0.66 -5.66 -4.09
CA ALA A 117 0.59 -5.62 -4.84
C ALA A 117 1.00 -4.18 -5.23
N ILE A 118 0.02 -3.32 -5.53
CA ILE A 118 0.25 -1.89 -5.76
C ILE A 118 0.61 -1.19 -4.46
N ILE A 119 -0.19 -1.36 -3.40
CA ILE A 119 0.05 -0.75 -2.07
C ILE A 119 1.44 -1.12 -1.53
N ASN A 120 1.94 -2.32 -1.84
CA ASN A 120 3.25 -2.76 -1.40
C ASN A 120 4.41 -1.93 -1.99
N LYS A 121 4.20 -1.24 -3.12
CA LYS A 121 5.20 -0.38 -3.75
C LYS A 121 5.31 1.00 -3.08
N PHE A 122 4.25 1.42 -2.40
CA PHE A 122 4.18 2.73 -1.77
C PHE A 122 5.16 2.84 -0.60
N ARG A 123 5.71 4.04 -0.41
CA ARG A 123 6.61 4.37 0.71
C ARG A 123 5.83 4.91 1.92
N TRP A 124 4.76 4.22 2.29
CA TRP A 124 3.91 4.66 3.40
C TRP A 124 4.63 4.58 4.76
N ALA A 125 4.28 5.53 5.62
CA ALA A 125 4.63 5.61 7.03
C ALA A 125 3.59 4.88 7.89
N HIS A 126 2.30 5.05 7.55
CA HIS A 126 1.17 4.43 8.25
C HIS A 126 0.12 3.93 7.26
N LEU A 127 -0.33 2.70 7.46
CA LEU A 127 -1.44 2.08 6.73
C LEU A 127 -2.50 1.60 7.73
N ASP A 128 -3.66 2.25 7.76
CA ASP A 128 -4.77 1.84 8.58
C ASP A 128 -5.82 1.12 7.73
N VAL A 129 -6.14 -0.12 8.07
CA VAL A 129 -7.17 -0.89 7.38
C VAL A 129 -8.28 -1.23 8.35
N ASN A 130 -9.49 -0.76 8.03
CA ASN A 130 -10.70 -1.07 8.75
C ASN A 130 -11.60 -1.90 7.86
N MET A 131 -12.05 -3.04 8.40
CA MET A 131 -12.92 -3.95 7.69
C MET A 131 -14.25 -4.12 8.42
N TYR A 132 -15.33 -3.80 7.74
CA TYR A 132 -16.69 -3.88 8.25
C TYR A 132 -17.28 -5.25 7.91
N LEU A 133 -17.70 -5.96 8.94
CA LEU A 133 -18.26 -7.30 8.85
C LEU A 133 -19.76 -7.22 9.11
N ASP A 134 -20.57 -7.91 8.31
CA ASP A 134 -22.02 -7.96 8.56
C ASP A 134 -22.34 -8.80 9.81
N THR A 135 -21.51 -9.82 10.07
CA THR A 135 -21.54 -10.74 11.22
C THR A 135 -20.11 -11.22 11.50
N TYR A 136 -19.89 -12.09 12.49
CA TYR A 136 -18.57 -12.67 12.75
C TYR A 136 -18.15 -13.69 11.67
N ASN A 137 -17.86 -13.20 10.46
CA ASN A 137 -17.71 -14.00 9.26
C ASN A 137 -16.25 -14.02 8.76
N PHE A 138 -15.54 -15.11 9.06
CA PHE A 138 -14.16 -15.29 8.62
C PHE A 138 -13.97 -15.22 7.09
N PRO A 139 -14.86 -15.78 6.24
CA PRO A 139 -14.78 -15.59 4.79
C PRO A 139 -14.70 -14.12 4.33
N GLN A 140 -15.42 -13.18 4.96
CA GLN A 140 -15.24 -11.76 4.68
C GLN A 140 -13.81 -11.33 5.03
N MET A 141 -13.35 -11.66 6.24
CA MET A 141 -12.04 -11.24 6.77
C MET A 141 -10.85 -11.57 5.85
N LYS A 142 -10.97 -12.62 5.03
CA LYS A 142 -9.94 -13.06 4.08
C LYS A 142 -9.50 -11.97 3.10
N LEU A 143 -10.37 -11.01 2.77
CA LEU A 143 -9.99 -9.92 1.87
C LEU A 143 -8.84 -9.08 2.42
N ALA A 144 -8.69 -8.99 3.75
CA ALA A 144 -7.58 -8.29 4.38
C ALA A 144 -6.29 -9.13 4.50
N ALA A 145 -6.31 -10.41 4.11
CA ALA A 145 -5.14 -11.30 4.25
C ALA A 145 -3.93 -10.83 3.42
N GLY A 146 -4.14 -10.04 2.35
CA GLY A 146 -3.05 -9.46 1.57
C GLY A 146 -2.11 -8.54 2.36
N LEU A 147 -2.54 -8.04 3.52
CA LEU A 147 -1.70 -7.23 4.41
C LEU A 147 -0.45 -7.96 4.92
N TRP A 148 -0.51 -9.28 5.06
CA TRP A 148 0.64 -10.10 5.46
C TRP A 148 1.74 -10.18 4.39
N GLY A 149 1.44 -9.77 3.15
CA GLY A 149 2.39 -9.69 2.05
C GLY A 149 3.10 -8.36 1.89
N LEU A 150 2.77 -7.36 2.72
CA LEU A 150 3.38 -6.05 2.62
C LEU A 150 4.81 -6.08 3.19
N SER A 151 5.73 -5.43 2.47
CA SER A 151 7.16 -5.34 2.76
C SER A 151 7.45 -4.60 4.07
N ARG A 152 6.54 -3.72 4.49
CA ARG A 152 6.58 -3.00 5.77
C ARG A 152 5.46 -3.50 6.67
N LYS A 153 5.73 -3.54 7.98
CA LYS A 153 4.77 -3.97 9.01
C LYS A 153 4.13 -2.81 9.79
N ASN A 154 4.23 -1.56 9.31
CA ASN A 154 3.62 -0.40 9.99
C ASN A 154 2.14 -0.24 9.62
N TRP A 155 1.40 -1.35 9.59
CA TRP A 155 -0.02 -1.37 9.30
C TRP A 155 -0.82 -1.74 10.54
N LYS A 156 -2.05 -1.25 10.61
CA LYS A 156 -3.03 -1.60 11.63
C LYS A 156 -4.25 -2.18 10.93
N LEU A 157 -4.72 -3.32 11.43
CA LEU A 157 -5.94 -3.96 10.95
C LEU A 157 -6.98 -4.01 12.08
N THR A 158 -8.13 -3.41 11.83
CA THR A 158 -9.29 -3.41 12.74
C THR A 158 -10.48 -4.05 12.04
N TYR A 159 -11.19 -4.93 12.73
CA TYR A 159 -12.50 -5.41 12.28
C TYR A 159 -13.60 -4.78 13.12
N GLU A 160 -14.65 -4.30 12.45
CA GLU A 160 -15.82 -3.71 13.05
C GLU A 160 -17.06 -4.52 12.65
N ILE A 161 -17.86 -4.95 13.62
CA ILE A 161 -19.04 -5.78 13.37
C ILE A 161 -20.27 -4.87 13.30
N ARG A 162 -21.01 -4.97 12.20
CA ARG A 162 -22.24 -4.21 11.98
C ARG A 162 -23.26 -4.52 13.08
N GLY A 163 -23.79 -3.46 13.70
CA GLY A 163 -24.75 -3.57 14.81
C GLY A 163 -24.11 -3.66 16.20
N PHE A 164 -22.79 -3.72 16.29
CA PHE A 164 -22.02 -3.61 17.53
C PHE A 164 -21.04 -2.44 17.39
N GLU A 165 -21.58 -1.22 17.35
CA GLU A 165 -20.78 0.01 17.29
C GLU A 165 -19.85 0.06 18.50
N GLY A 166 -18.54 0.12 18.23
CA GLY A 166 -17.49 0.17 19.26
C GLY A 166 -16.84 -1.17 19.63
N ASP A 167 -17.35 -2.31 19.14
CA ASP A 167 -16.68 -3.61 19.34
C ASP A 167 -15.66 -3.87 18.22
N TYR A 168 -14.41 -3.52 18.52
CA TYR A 168 -13.30 -3.61 17.58
C TYR A 168 -12.44 -4.84 17.88
N VAL A 169 -12.38 -5.77 16.93
CA VAL A 169 -11.38 -6.83 16.99
C VAL A 169 -10.09 -6.32 16.35
N LYS A 170 -9.16 -5.88 17.20
CA LYS A 170 -7.80 -5.55 16.75
C LYS A 170 -7.05 -6.82 16.42
N VAL A 171 -6.56 -6.93 15.19
CA VAL A 171 -5.79 -8.09 14.76
C VAL A 171 -4.30 -7.79 14.80
N THR A 172 -3.58 -8.61 15.56
CA THR A 172 -2.12 -8.58 15.71
C THR A 172 -1.52 -9.89 15.19
N ASP A 173 -0.22 -9.88 14.91
CA ASP A 173 0.53 -11.08 14.44
C ASP A 173 0.34 -12.31 15.36
N TYR A 174 0.08 -12.10 16.66
CA TYR A 174 -0.06 -13.17 17.65
C TYR A 174 -1.51 -13.59 17.95
N SER A 175 -2.49 -12.82 17.47
CA SER A 175 -3.91 -13.16 17.63
C SER A 175 -4.29 -14.40 16.81
N GLU A 176 -5.35 -15.11 17.24
CA GLU A 176 -5.88 -16.25 16.48
C GLU A 176 -6.23 -15.85 15.03
N PHE A 177 -6.89 -14.71 14.86
CA PHE A 177 -7.20 -14.15 13.55
C PHE A 177 -5.94 -13.85 12.74
N GLY A 178 -4.92 -13.25 13.37
CA GLY A 178 -3.67 -12.95 12.69
C GLY A 178 -2.99 -14.20 12.15
N ARG A 179 -2.96 -15.28 12.93
CA ARG A 179 -2.43 -16.58 12.49
C ARG A 179 -3.24 -17.18 11.35
N ARG A 180 -4.57 -17.15 11.45
CA ARG A 180 -5.46 -17.69 10.41
C ARG A 180 -5.35 -16.90 9.11
N LEU A 181 -5.30 -15.57 9.18
CA LEU A 181 -5.13 -14.69 8.02
C LEU A 181 -3.74 -14.83 7.39
N SER A 182 -2.70 -15.00 8.19
CA SER A 182 -1.37 -15.35 7.67
C SER A 182 -1.39 -16.69 6.91
N GLY A 183 -2.15 -17.67 7.40
CA GLY A 183 -2.41 -18.92 6.69
C GLY A 183 -3.10 -18.68 5.35
N VAL A 184 -4.18 -17.89 5.34
CA VAL A 184 -4.91 -17.51 4.12
C VAL A 184 -3.99 -16.81 3.11
N TYR A 185 -3.14 -15.89 3.57
CA TYR A 185 -2.15 -15.23 2.72
C TYR A 185 -1.25 -16.24 2.01
N LYS A 186 -0.69 -17.21 2.75
CA LYS A 186 0.16 -18.25 2.16
C LYS A 186 -0.58 -19.10 1.12
N THR A 187 -1.82 -19.48 1.39
CA THR A 187 -2.58 -20.39 0.52
C THR A 187 -3.26 -19.70 -0.66
N GLU A 188 -3.72 -18.46 -0.49
CA GLU A 188 -4.56 -17.78 -1.48
C GLU A 188 -3.83 -16.64 -2.19
N PHE A 189 -2.81 -16.02 -1.58
CA PHE A 189 -2.09 -14.87 -2.14
C PHE A 189 -0.68 -15.21 -2.63
N LEU A 190 0.00 -16.21 -2.04
CA LEU A 190 1.32 -16.67 -2.49
C LEU A 190 1.26 -17.87 -3.44
N GLU A 191 0.39 -18.85 -3.18
CA GLU A 191 0.22 -19.99 -4.08
C GLU A 191 -0.54 -19.56 -5.34
N GLN A 192 0.05 -19.82 -6.51
CA GLN A 192 -0.65 -19.74 -7.80
C GLN A 192 -1.83 -20.72 -7.82
N PRO A 193 -2.92 -20.44 -8.57
CA PRO A 193 -4.08 -21.30 -8.58
C PRO A 193 -3.68 -22.72 -8.96
N LYS A 194 -3.84 -23.66 -8.02
CA LYS A 194 -4.00 -25.06 -8.37
C LYS A 194 -5.31 -25.11 -9.17
N LEU A 195 -5.18 -25.08 -10.49
CA LEU A 195 -6.24 -25.48 -11.41
C LEU A 195 -6.74 -26.83 -10.89
N ALA A 196 -7.91 -26.81 -10.27
CA ALA A 196 -8.62 -28.04 -9.98
C ALA A 196 -8.96 -28.62 -11.34
N GLU A 197 -8.22 -29.65 -11.75
CA GLU A 197 -8.63 -30.48 -12.87
C GLU A 197 -10.07 -30.94 -12.60
N PRO A 198 -10.97 -30.80 -13.58
CA PRO A 198 -12.32 -31.32 -13.43
C PRO A 198 -12.20 -32.82 -13.26
N LYS A 199 -12.62 -33.34 -12.09
CA LYS A 199 -12.82 -34.77 -11.88
C LYS A 199 -13.72 -35.26 -13.01
N SER A 200 -13.14 -35.99 -13.94
CA SER A 200 -13.85 -36.69 -14.99
C SER A 200 -14.89 -37.59 -14.34
N ALA A 201 -16.13 -37.35 -14.71
CA ALA A 201 -17.25 -38.20 -14.37
C ALA A 201 -17.00 -39.60 -14.97
N GLN A 202 -16.57 -40.56 -14.17
CA GLN A 202 -16.85 -41.96 -14.47
C GLN A 202 -18.28 -42.24 -14.02
N GLN A 203 -19.16 -42.07 -15.00
CA GLN A 203 -20.54 -42.50 -14.97
C GLN A 203 -20.62 -43.99 -14.60
N LYS A 204 -21.52 -44.27 -13.64
CA LYS A 204 -22.20 -45.55 -13.50
C LYS A 204 -22.64 -46.04 -14.89
N LEU A 205 -22.14 -47.20 -15.30
CA LEU A 205 -22.77 -48.03 -16.31
C LEU A 205 -23.13 -49.37 -15.68
N THR A 206 -24.36 -49.39 -15.17
CA THR A 206 -25.17 -50.59 -14.99
C THR A 206 -25.30 -51.28 -16.35
N GLN A 207 -24.82 -52.51 -16.47
CA GLN A 207 -25.21 -53.49 -17.50
C GLN A 207 -25.31 -54.82 -16.75
N THR A 208 -26.49 -55.25 -16.27
CA THR A 208 -27.55 -55.95 -17.00
C THR A 208 -27.01 -57.08 -17.89
N GLN A 209 -27.18 -58.32 -17.41
CA GLN A 209 -26.97 -59.58 -18.13
C GLN A 209 -27.85 -59.67 -19.40
N PRO A 210 -27.44 -60.47 -20.41
CA PRO A 210 -27.94 -61.85 -20.56
C PRO A 210 -26.80 -62.80 -21.01
N LYS A 211 -26.84 -64.14 -20.94
CA LYS A 211 -27.90 -65.14 -20.95
C LYS A 211 -27.33 -66.43 -20.34
#